data_AF-A0AAU3RS06-F1
#
_entry.id   AF-A0AAU3RS06-F1
#
_cell.length_a   1.000
_cell.length_b   1.000
_cell.length_c   1.000
_cell.angle_alpha   90.00
_cell.angle_beta   90.00
_cell.angle_gamma   90.00
#
_symmetry.space_group_name_H-M   'P 1'
#
loop_
_entity.id
_entity.type
_entity.pdbx_description
1 polymer ?
#
loop_
_entity_poly.entity_id
_entity_poly.type
_entity_poly.pdbx_seq_one_letter_code
_entity_poly.pdbx_strand_id
1 'polypeptide(L)'
;MANVEIRHQGVTDAVSAMDRAHADMVDALQWLEQNFNALRETLQGAARQQWDSFESELKSMKLTLNNDYQQARVVLQRMHDRQIEGDLNGRRRMAALQGA
;
A
#
# COMPACT_ATOMS: atom_id res chain seq x y z
N MET A 1 23.36 4.27 18.53
CA MET A 1 23.09 3.93 17.12
C MET A 1 21.93 2.92 16.97
N ALA A 2 21.77 1.94 17.88
CA ALA A 2 20.70 0.92 17.81
C ALA A 2 19.24 1.42 17.67
N ASN A 3 18.82 2.48 18.37
CA ASN A 3 17.43 2.97 18.30
C ASN A 3 17.03 3.55 16.92
N VAL A 4 18.01 3.96 16.12
CA VAL A 4 17.80 4.57 14.81
C VAL A 4 17.69 3.49 13.73
N GLU A 5 18.57 2.49 13.74
CA GLU A 5 18.48 1.32 12.86
C GLU A 5 17.16 0.55 13.05
N ILE A 6 16.68 0.42 14.30
CA ILE A 6 15.38 -0.20 14.61
C ILE A 6 14.21 0.58 13.95
N ARG A 7 14.30 1.90 13.86
CA ARG A 7 13.24 2.73 13.25
C ARG A 7 13.24 2.66 11.72
N HIS A 8 14.42 2.64 11.08
CA HIS A 8 14.55 2.41 9.64
C HIS A 8 14.06 1.02 9.23
N GLN A 9 14.41 0.00 10.02
CA GLN A 9 13.92 -1.35 9.79
C GLN A 9 12.39 -1.42 9.92
N GLY A 10 11.81 -0.79 10.95
CA GLY A 10 10.35 -0.76 11.14
C GLY A 10 9.59 -0.12 9.97
N VAL A 11 10.13 0.94 9.35
CA VAL A 11 9.52 1.55 8.15
C VAL A 11 9.64 0.62 6.94
N THR A 12 10.79 -0.03 6.76
CA THR A 12 11.03 -1.01 5.68
C THR A 12 10.10 -2.22 5.78
N ASP A 13 9.92 -2.73 7.00
CA ASP A 13 9.02 -3.85 7.29
C ASP A 13 7.56 -3.46 7.03
N ALA A 14 7.17 -2.24 7.42
CA ALA A 14 5.83 -1.71 7.17
C ALA A 14 5.52 -1.58 5.66
N VAL A 15 6.46 -1.05 4.87
CA VAL A 15 6.33 -0.99 3.40
C VAL A 15 6.19 -2.40 2.83
N SER A 16 7.06 -3.32 3.24
CA SER A 16 7.04 -4.71 2.74
C SER A 16 5.78 -5.48 3.12
N ALA A 17 5.18 -5.20 4.29
CA ALA A 17 3.91 -5.77 4.71
C ALA A 17 2.75 -5.19 3.90
N MET A 18 2.78 -3.87 3.66
CA MET A 18 1.76 -3.18 2.87
C MET A 18 1.77 -3.61 1.40
N ASP A 19 2.95 -3.79 0.80
CA ASP A 19 3.09 -4.29 -0.58
C ASP A 19 2.50 -5.70 -0.74
N ARG A 20 2.74 -6.58 0.24
CA ARG A 20 2.15 -7.93 0.27
C ARG A 20 0.64 -7.88 0.43
N ALA A 21 0.14 -7.12 1.40
CA ALA A 21 -1.30 -6.99 1.62
C ALA A 21 -2.03 -6.41 0.38
N HIS A 22 -1.40 -5.44 -0.30
CA HIS A 22 -1.94 -4.88 -1.54
C HIS A 22 -1.98 -5.92 -2.66
N ALA A 23 -0.90 -6.68 -2.85
CA ALA A 23 -0.86 -7.76 -3.84
C ALA A 23 -1.93 -8.81 -3.57
N ASP A 24 -2.05 -9.29 -2.32
CA ASP A 24 -3.06 -10.28 -1.94
C ASP A 24 -4.49 -9.78 -2.21
N MET A 25 -4.77 -8.50 -1.95
CA MET A 25 -6.07 -7.91 -2.23
C MET A 25 -6.33 -7.75 -3.75
N VAL A 26 -5.32 -7.37 -4.53
CA VAL A 26 -5.44 -7.28 -5.99
C VAL A 26 -5.70 -8.66 -6.60
N ASP A 27 -4.99 -9.67 -6.14
CA ASP A 27 -5.16 -11.06 -6.59
C ASP A 27 -6.55 -11.59 -6.22
N ALA A 28 -7.03 -11.32 -5.00
CA ALA A 28 -8.39 -11.69 -4.59
C ALA A 28 -9.46 -11.00 -5.46
N LEU A 29 -9.30 -9.72 -5.78
CA LEU A 29 -10.22 -8.99 -6.67
C LEU A 29 -10.19 -9.55 -8.09
N GLN A 30 -9.01 -9.87 -8.62
CA GLN A 30 -8.89 -10.52 -9.94
C GLN A 30 -9.52 -11.92 -9.96
N TRP A 31 -9.34 -12.69 -8.89
CA TRP A 31 -9.96 -14.00 -8.77
C TRP A 31 -11.49 -13.88 -8.76
N LEU A 32 -12.04 -12.90 -8.05
CA LEU A 32 -13.47 -12.59 -8.10
C LEU A 32 -13.92 -12.23 -9.53
N GLU A 33 -13.21 -11.32 -10.22
CA GLU A 33 -13.53 -10.94 -11.61
C GLU A 33 -13.57 -12.16 -12.54
N GLN A 34 -12.60 -13.08 -12.43
CA GLN A 34 -12.48 -14.25 -13.30
C GLN A 34 -13.58 -15.29 -13.03
N ASN A 35 -13.76 -15.69 -11.77
CA ASN A 35 -14.72 -16.75 -11.42
C ASN A 35 -16.16 -16.30 -11.64
N PHE A 36 -16.43 -15.02 -11.41
CA PHE A 36 -17.79 -14.53 -11.50
C PHE A 36 -18.23 -14.09 -12.90
N ASN A 37 -17.29 -13.84 -13.82
CA ASN A 37 -17.64 -13.66 -15.24
C ASN A 37 -18.35 -14.88 -15.83
N ALA A 38 -17.99 -16.09 -15.40
CA ALA A 38 -18.72 -17.31 -15.77
C ALA A 38 -20.16 -17.31 -15.23
N LEU A 39 -20.37 -16.79 -14.01
CA LEU A 39 -21.70 -16.70 -13.41
C LEU A 39 -22.58 -15.70 -14.17
N ARG A 40 -22.02 -14.56 -14.57
CA ARG A 40 -22.70 -13.50 -15.33
C ARG A 40 -23.40 -14.00 -16.58
N GLU A 41 -22.76 -14.87 -17.35
CA GLU A 41 -23.31 -15.38 -18.61
C GLU A 41 -24.59 -16.19 -18.41
N THR A 42 -24.77 -16.75 -17.22
CA THR A 42 -25.96 -17.53 -16.85
C THR A 42 -27.10 -16.68 -16.28
N LEU A 43 -26.83 -15.41 -15.94
CA LEU A 43 -27.80 -14.50 -15.34
C LEU A 43 -28.63 -13.76 -16.41
N GLN A 44 -29.90 -13.53 -16.09
CA GLN A 44 -30.85 -12.79 -16.93
C GLN A 44 -31.72 -11.84 -16.10
N GLY A 45 -32.29 -10.82 -16.75
CA GLY A 45 -33.22 -9.88 -16.12
C GLY A 45 -32.62 -9.13 -14.93
N ALA A 46 -33.35 -9.05 -13.82
CA ALA A 46 -32.95 -8.31 -12.62
C ALA A 46 -31.66 -8.84 -11.98
N ALA A 47 -31.41 -10.14 -12.04
CA ALA A 47 -30.18 -10.73 -11.51
C ALA A 47 -28.95 -10.25 -12.27
N ARG A 48 -29.06 -10.11 -13.61
CA ARG A 48 -27.97 -9.54 -14.43
C ARG A 48 -27.74 -8.06 -14.15
N GLN A 49 -28.79 -7.29 -13.90
CA GLN A 49 -28.64 -5.88 -13.52
C GLN A 49 -27.96 -5.71 -12.16
N GLN A 50 -28.35 -6.48 -11.15
CA GLN A 50 -27.66 -6.49 -9.85
C GLN A 50 -26.20 -6.92 -9.99
N TRP A 51 -25.94 -7.90 -10.88
CA TRP A 51 -24.60 -8.33 -11.19
C TRP A 51 -23.74 -7.22 -11.81
N ASP A 52 -24.25 -6.54 -12.84
CA ASP A 52 -23.52 -5.45 -13.51
C ASP A 52 -23.24 -4.29 -12.51
N SER A 53 -24.16 -4.01 -11.58
CA SER A 53 -23.93 -3.06 -10.48
C SER A 53 -22.80 -3.51 -9.55
N PHE A 54 -22.82 -4.77 -9.12
CA PHE A 54 -21.75 -5.34 -8.30
C PHE A 54 -20.39 -5.29 -9.01
N GLU A 55 -20.33 -5.62 -10.31
CA GLU A 55 -19.10 -5.52 -11.12
C GLU A 55 -18.55 -4.08 -11.14
N SER A 56 -19.44 -3.09 -11.27
CA SER A 56 -19.07 -1.67 -11.23
C SER A 56 -18.51 -1.26 -9.87
N GLU A 57 -19.16 -1.69 -8.78
CA GLU A 57 -18.69 -1.44 -7.41
C GLU A 57 -17.32 -2.08 -7.16
N LEU A 58 -17.12 -3.31 -7.61
CA LEU A 58 -15.84 -4.02 -7.49
C LEU A 58 -14.70 -3.28 -8.22
N LYS A 59 -14.95 -2.79 -9.43
CA LYS A 59 -13.98 -1.97 -10.18
C LYS A 59 -13.65 -0.67 -9.46
N SER A 60 -14.65 -0.01 -8.89
CA SER A 60 -14.46 1.19 -8.08
C SER A 60 -13.60 0.91 -6.85
N MET A 61 -13.89 -0.17 -6.12
CA MET A 61 -13.08 -0.60 -4.96
C MET A 61 -11.63 -0.88 -5.33
N LYS A 62 -11.38 -1.53 -6.48
CA LYS A 62 -10.02 -1.79 -6.98
C LYS A 62 -9.24 -0.51 -7.27
N LEU A 63 -9.89 0.49 -7.87
CA LEU A 63 -9.28 1.80 -8.12
C LEU A 63 -8.97 2.53 -6.81
N THR A 64 -9.91 2.53 -5.86
CA THR A 64 -9.71 3.13 -4.53
C THR A 64 -8.57 2.45 -3.78
N LEU A 65 -8.54 1.12 -3.73
CA LEU A 65 -7.47 0.34 -3.11
C LEU A 65 -6.10 0.71 -3.69
N ASN A 66 -5.99 0.80 -5.01
CA ASN A 66 -4.74 1.19 -5.67
C ASN A 66 -4.33 2.63 -5.30
N ASN A 67 -5.28 3.57 -5.31
CA ASN A 67 -5.00 4.96 -4.97
C ASN A 67 -4.54 5.10 -3.51
N ASP A 68 -5.24 4.46 -2.58
CA ASP A 68 -4.93 4.49 -1.15
C ASP A 68 -3.57 3.86 -0.88
N TYR A 69 -3.26 2.73 -1.51
CA TYR A 69 -1.95 2.09 -1.45
C TYR A 69 -0.83 3.00 -1.96
N GLN A 70 -1.01 3.64 -3.13
CA GLN A 70 0.01 4.55 -3.67
C GLN A 70 0.23 5.76 -2.76
N GLN A 71 -0.84 6.33 -2.20
CA GLN A 71 -0.74 7.44 -1.25
C GLN A 71 0.00 7.02 0.03
N ALA A 72 -0.36 5.88 0.61
CA ALA A 72 0.29 5.34 1.80
C ALA A 72 1.79 5.07 1.55
N ARG A 73 2.13 4.50 0.39
CA ARG A 73 3.52 4.25 -0.02
C ARG A 73 4.34 5.54 -0.12
N VAL A 74 3.77 6.59 -0.72
CA VAL A 74 4.42 7.91 -0.79
C VAL A 74 4.65 8.49 0.60
N VAL A 75 3.68 8.37 1.51
CA VAL A 75 3.81 8.86 2.89
C VAL A 75 4.93 8.10 3.63
N LEU A 76 4.96 6.78 3.53
CA LEU A 76 6.00 5.95 4.15
C LEU A 76 7.38 6.26 3.58
N GLN A 77 7.51 6.43 2.26
CA GLN A 77 8.77 6.83 1.63
C GLN A 77 9.24 8.21 2.14
N ARG A 78 8.34 9.19 2.21
CA ARG A 78 8.67 10.52 2.75
C ARG A 78 9.03 10.48 4.23
N MET A 79 8.48 9.54 5.01
CA MET A 79 8.87 9.35 6.41
C MET A 79 10.28 8.75 6.48
N HIS A 80 10.59 7.78 5.63
CA HIS A 80 11.91 7.18 5.52
C HIS A 80 12.97 8.22 5.14
N ASP A 81 12.72 9.02 4.11
CA ASP A 81 13.67 10.04 3.64
C ASP A 81 13.94 11.12 4.72
N ARG A 82 12.90 11.56 5.43
CA ARG A 82 13.03 12.50 6.55
C ARG A 82 13.82 11.92 7.72
N GLN A 83 13.73 10.62 7.97
CA GLN A 83 14.56 9.97 8.99
C GLN A 83 16.04 9.98 8.59
N ILE A 84 16.35 9.65 7.33
CA ILE A 84 17.74 9.72 6.80
C ILE A 84 18.29 11.14 6.94
N GLU A 85 17.52 12.14 6.56
CA GLU A 85 17.96 13.54 6.63
C GLU A 85 18.18 14.00 8.08
N GLY A 86 17.27 13.64 8.98
CA GLY A 86 17.39 13.89 10.41
C GLY A 86 18.67 13.26 10.99
N ASP A 87 18.97 12.03 10.61
CA ASP A 87 20.17 11.30 11.02
C ASP A 87 21.45 11.97 10.55
N LEU A 88 21.52 12.34 9.27
CA LEU A 88 22.71 12.99 8.70
C LEU A 88 22.98 14.33 9.39
N ASN A 89 21.94 15.12 9.64
CA ASN A 89 22.05 16.40 10.33
C ASN A 89 22.43 16.23 11.80
N GLY A 90 21.86 15.24 12.49
CA GLY A 90 22.21 14.89 13.86
C GLY A 90 23.68 14.47 13.99
N ARG A 91 24.16 13.58 13.10
CA ARG A 91 25.57 13.14 13.08
C ARG A 91 26.53 14.31 12.86
N ARG A 92 26.22 15.22 11.91
CA ARG A 92 27.05 16.42 11.66
C ARG A 92 27.13 17.33 12.89
N ARG A 93 26.02 17.57 13.58
CA ARG A 93 26.01 18.37 14.83
C ARG A 93 26.81 17.73 15.94
N MET A 94 26.68 16.41 16.13
CA MET A 94 27.45 15.68 17.14
C MET A 94 28.96 15.70 16.86
N ALA A 95 29.36 15.52 15.59
CA ALA A 95 30.76 15.63 15.20
C ALA A 95 31.33 17.04 15.46
N ALA A 96 30.54 18.09 15.21
CA ALA A 96 30.93 19.47 15.50
C ALA A 96 31.06 19.75 17.01
N LEU A 97 30.26 19.11 17.86
CA LEU A 97 30.32 19.24 19.32
C LEU A 97 31.45 18.43 19.97
N GLN A 98 31.92 17.35 19.34
CA GLN A 98 33.02 16.51 19.85
C GLN A 98 34.41 16.98 19.38
N GLY A 99 34.46 17.83 18.36
CA GLY A 99 35.69 18.46 17.86
C GLY A 99 35.97 19.85 18.40
N ALA A 100 35.12 20.37 19.30
CA ALA A 100 35.26 21.63 20.05
C ALA A 100 35.61 21.34 21.51
#